data_AF-A0A7X6L527-F1
#
_entry.id   AF-A0A7X6L527-F1
#
_cell.length_a   1.000
_cell.length_b   1.000
_cell.length_c   1.000
_cell.angle_alpha   90.00
_cell.angle_beta   90.00
_cell.angle_gamma   90.00
#
_symmetry.space_group_name_H-M   'P 1'
#
loop_
_entity.id
_entity.type
_entity.pdbx_description
1 polymer ?
#
loop_
_entity_poly.entity_id
_entity_poly.type
_entity_poly.pdbx_seq_one_letter_code
_entity_poly.pdbx_strand_id
1 'polypeptide(L)'
;MDIHAYPTEATTPVDLTEAHRIADHHLANGDYADRGISYHLSEFDTCFVAVATFPRPPQADPASPPVIVGGSVCVIDKPTGAVSYWPTYPADLVADQYATALRDGRLVIEDGWPADDESPSA
;
A
#
# COMPACT_ATOMS: atom_id res chain seq x y z
N MET A 1 1.30 -6.74 -18.85
CA MET A 1 1.45 -5.50 -18.05
C MET A 1 2.21 -5.89 -16.81
N ASP A 2 3.38 -5.29 -16.63
CA ASP A 2 4.27 -5.62 -15.53
C ASP A 2 3.87 -4.81 -14.31
N ILE A 3 4.17 -5.35 -13.13
CA ILE A 3 3.85 -4.72 -11.85
C ILE A 3 5.15 -4.22 -11.27
N HIS A 4 5.27 -2.91 -11.19
CA HIS A 4 6.47 -2.27 -10.67
C HIS A 4 6.34 -2.13 -9.16
N ALA A 5 7.35 -2.59 -8.44
CA ALA A 5 7.51 -2.43 -7.01
C ALA A 5 8.77 -1.63 -6.74
N TYR A 6 8.68 -0.68 -5.81
CA TYR A 6 9.73 0.27 -5.53
C TYR A 6 10.38 -0.05 -4.18
N PRO A 7 11.72 0.01 -4.08
CA PRO A 7 12.43 -0.39 -2.88
C PRO A 7 12.18 0.61 -1.75
N THR A 8 12.21 0.12 -0.52
CA THR A 8 12.15 0.96 0.67
C THR A 8 13.36 0.67 1.57
N GLU A 9 13.61 1.55 2.53
CA GLU A 9 14.62 1.35 3.57
C GLU A 9 14.12 0.39 4.66
N ALA A 10 13.36 -0.64 4.30
CA ALA A 10 12.72 -1.55 5.24
C ALA A 10 13.69 -2.61 5.77
N THR A 11 13.52 -2.95 7.05
CA THR A 11 14.11 -4.16 7.62
C THR A 11 13.36 -5.37 7.09
N THR A 12 14.07 -6.35 6.53
CA THR A 12 13.49 -7.56 5.94
C THR A 12 13.85 -8.82 6.73
N PRO A 13 12.97 -9.85 6.76
CA PRO A 13 11.62 -9.83 6.22
C PRO A 13 10.72 -8.85 7.00
N VAL A 14 9.83 -8.16 6.28
CA VAL A 14 8.94 -7.15 6.86
C VAL A 14 7.98 -7.83 7.83
N ASP A 15 7.96 -7.34 9.07
CA ASP A 15 6.97 -7.71 10.07
C ASP A 15 5.84 -6.67 10.14
N LEU A 16 4.87 -6.90 11.03
CA LEU A 16 3.72 -6.00 11.16
C LEU A 16 4.14 -4.57 11.57
N THR A 17 5.17 -4.42 12.41
CA THR A 17 5.65 -3.11 12.86
C THR A 17 6.24 -2.34 11.69
N GLU A 18 7.06 -3.02 10.89
CA GLU A 18 7.72 -2.42 9.75
C GLU A 18 6.72 -2.13 8.61
N ALA A 19 5.72 -2.99 8.42
CA ALA A 19 4.63 -2.75 7.49
C ALA A 19 3.83 -1.48 7.85
N HIS A 20 3.57 -1.23 9.13
CA HIS A 20 2.97 0.03 9.59
C HIS A 20 3.87 1.23 9.29
N ARG A 21 5.18 1.13 9.55
CA ARG A 21 6.13 2.21 9.24
C ARG A 21 6.14 2.58 7.76
N ILE A 22 6.10 1.57 6.88
CA ILE A 22 6.04 1.75 5.43
C ILE A 22 4.69 2.38 5.03
N ALA A 23 3.57 1.86 5.53
CA ALA A 23 2.24 2.38 5.21
C ALA A 23 2.03 3.83 5.71
N ASP A 24 2.56 4.17 6.89
CA ASP A 24 2.57 5.54 7.41
C ASP A 24 3.28 6.48 6.44
N HIS A 25 4.45 6.09 5.94
CA HIS A 25 5.24 6.91 5.02
C HIS A 25 4.55 7.13 3.66
N HIS A 26 3.89 6.11 3.12
CA HIS A 26 3.34 6.16 1.75
C HIS A 26 1.86 6.54 1.65
N LEU A 27 1.04 6.22 2.66
CA LEU A 27 -0.42 6.40 2.60
C LEU A 27 -0.97 7.35 3.67
N ALA A 28 -0.19 7.66 4.71
CA ALA A 28 -0.61 8.54 5.80
C ALA A 28 0.48 9.57 6.18
N ASN A 29 1.24 10.05 5.19
CA ASN A 29 2.18 11.15 5.40
C ASN A 29 1.45 12.45 5.80
N GLY A 30 2.19 13.47 6.22
CA GLY A 30 1.64 14.73 6.77
C GLY A 30 0.47 15.32 5.97
N ASP A 31 0.59 15.39 4.64
CA ASP A 31 -0.47 15.94 3.78
C ASP A 31 -1.74 15.08 3.77
N TYR A 32 -1.59 13.76 3.75
CA TYR A 32 -2.72 12.81 3.83
C TYR A 32 -3.33 12.82 5.23
N ALA A 33 -2.51 12.80 6.28
CA ALA A 33 -2.95 12.82 7.67
C ALA A 33 -3.72 14.11 8.00
N ASP A 34 -3.28 15.27 7.49
CA ASP A 34 -3.97 16.57 7.65
C ASP A 34 -5.35 16.59 6.98
N ARG A 35 -5.53 15.77 5.94
CA ARG A 35 -6.83 15.53 5.29
C ARG A 35 -7.66 14.44 6.00
N GLY A 36 -7.15 13.93 7.11
CA GLY A 36 -7.77 12.87 7.89
C GLY A 36 -7.70 11.50 7.21
N ILE A 37 -6.71 11.24 6.34
CA ILE A 37 -6.53 9.92 5.73
C ILE A 37 -5.65 9.06 6.64
N SER A 38 -6.06 7.80 6.81
CA SER A 38 -5.32 6.74 7.49
C SER A 38 -5.33 5.50 6.59
N TYR A 39 -5.04 4.31 7.12
CA TYR A 39 -5.10 3.07 6.34
C TYR A 39 -5.56 1.89 7.19
N HIS A 40 -6.06 0.87 6.48
CA HIS A 40 -6.26 -0.47 7.01
C HIS A 40 -5.18 -1.39 6.43
N LEU A 41 -4.56 -2.18 7.29
CA LEU A 41 -3.51 -3.12 6.91
C LEU A 41 -4.02 -4.55 7.09
N SER A 42 -3.87 -5.37 6.06
CA SER A 42 -4.19 -6.81 6.10
C SER A 42 -2.93 -7.62 5.81
N GLU A 43 -2.66 -8.63 6.63
CA GLU A 43 -1.51 -9.51 6.50
C GLU A 43 -1.86 -10.78 5.71
N PHE A 44 -0.98 -11.14 4.78
CA PHE A 44 -1.04 -12.38 3.99
C PHE A 44 0.31 -13.09 4.02
N ASP A 45 0.38 -14.31 3.47
CA ASP A 45 1.58 -15.14 3.56
C ASP A 45 2.84 -14.46 3.01
N THR A 46 2.75 -13.81 1.85
CA THR A 46 3.90 -13.22 1.16
C THR A 46 3.98 -11.69 1.25
N CYS A 47 2.93 -11.03 1.72
CA CYS A 47 2.85 -9.57 1.68
C CYS A 47 1.90 -9.01 2.74
N PHE A 48 1.91 -7.68 2.88
CA PHE A 48 0.83 -6.92 3.49
C PHE A 48 0.12 -6.10 2.42
N VAL A 49 -1.19 -5.93 2.56
CA VAL A 49 -1.99 -5.03 1.71
C VAL A 49 -2.47 -3.87 2.58
N ALA A 50 -2.06 -2.66 2.22
CA ALA A 50 -2.51 -1.43 2.86
C ALA A 50 -3.52 -0.72 1.95
N VAL A 51 -4.66 -0.35 2.52
CA VAL A 51 -5.73 0.37 1.84
C VAL A 51 -5.93 1.69 2.56
N ALA A 52 -5.78 2.82 1.86
CA ALA A 52 -6.06 4.12 2.46
C ALA A 52 -7.56 4.27 2.76
N THR A 53 -7.87 4.84 3.92
CA THR A 53 -9.24 4.98 4.43
C THR A 53 -9.43 6.32 5.12
N PHE A 54 -10.66 6.83 5.12
CA PHE A 54 -11.05 7.85 6.08
C PHE A 54 -11.44 7.18 7.41
N PRO A 55 -11.11 7.81 8.56
CA PRO A 55 -11.55 7.36 9.85
C PRO A 55 -13.07 7.36 9.88
N ARG A 56 -13.60 6.38 10.59
CA ARG A 56 -15.04 6.27 10.77
C ARG A 56 -15.56 7.53 11.49
N PRO A 57 -16.68 8.13 11.03
CA PRO A 57 -17.36 9.17 11.80
C PRO A 57 -17.71 8.65 13.19
N PRO A 58 -17.57 9.45 14.27
CA PRO A 58 -17.81 8.99 15.64
C PRO A 58 -19.20 8.37 15.87
N GLN A 59 -20.20 8.77 15.07
CA GLN A 59 -21.57 8.28 15.16
C GLN A 59 -21.87 7.03 14.32
N ALA A 60 -20.94 6.56 13.48
CA ALA A 60 -21.18 5.39 12.65
C ALA A 60 -21.04 4.08 13.46
N ASP A 61 -21.82 3.08 13.07
CA ASP A 61 -21.87 1.77 13.73
C ASP A 61 -20.44 1.17 13.80
N PRO A 62 -20.00 0.68 14.98
CA PRO A 62 -18.78 -0.07 15.16
C PRO A 62 -18.52 -1.18 14.12
N ALA A 63 -19.57 -1.78 13.57
CA ALA A 63 -19.50 -2.86 12.57
C ALA A 63 -19.44 -2.36 11.11
N SER A 64 -19.64 -1.06 10.85
CA SER A 64 -19.61 -0.54 9.48
C SER A 64 -18.18 -0.50 8.93
N PRO A 65 -17.92 -0.95 7.70
CA PRO A 65 -16.59 -0.89 7.12
C PRO A 65 -16.08 0.57 7.05
N PRO A 66 -14.75 0.80 7.13
CA PRO A 66 -14.18 2.12 6.92
C PRO A 66 -14.46 2.60 5.49
N VAL A 67 -14.49 3.92 5.29
CA VAL A 67 -14.67 4.50 3.96
C VAL A 67 -13.33 4.42 3.22
N ILE A 68 -13.29 3.66 2.14
CA ILE A 68 -12.08 3.50 1.32
C ILE A 68 -11.83 4.78 0.53
N VAL A 69 -10.58 5.26 0.57
CA VAL A 69 -10.10 6.31 -0.34
C VAL A 69 -9.78 5.63 -1.67
N GLY A 70 -10.57 5.91 -2.70
CA GLY A 70 -10.34 5.36 -4.04
C GLY A 70 -8.97 5.76 -4.59
N GLY A 71 -8.32 4.84 -5.31
CA GLY A 71 -7.01 5.03 -5.93
C GLY A 71 -5.78 4.68 -5.08
N SER A 72 -5.95 4.23 -3.82
CA SER A 72 -4.84 4.12 -2.87
C SER A 72 -4.77 2.76 -2.20
N VAL A 73 -4.37 1.74 -2.96
CA VAL A 73 -4.02 0.41 -2.43
C VAL A 73 -2.56 0.13 -2.75
N CYS A 74 -1.77 -0.23 -1.74
CA CYS A 74 -0.41 -0.70 -1.96
C CYS A 74 -0.18 -2.08 -1.35
N VAL A 75 0.71 -2.84 -1.98
CA VAL A 75 1.20 -4.11 -1.48
C VAL A 75 2.63 -3.90 -1.02
N ILE A 76 2.93 -4.35 0.19
CA ILE A 76 4.26 -4.37 0.80
C ILE A 76 4.75 -5.82 0.74
N ASP A 77 5.76 -6.09 -0.09
CA ASP A 77 6.37 -7.41 -0.19
C ASP A 77 7.14 -7.76 1.09
N LYS A 78 6.88 -8.92 1.70
CA LYS A 78 7.53 -9.31 2.96
C LYS A 78 9.03 -9.58 2.79
N PRO A 79 9.48 -10.38 1.80
CA PRO A 79 10.91 -10.64 1.59
C PRO A 79 11.77 -9.41 1.31
N THR A 80 11.26 -8.41 0.57
CA THR A 80 12.08 -7.29 0.06
C THR A 80 11.71 -5.93 0.64
N GLY A 81 10.52 -5.78 1.22
CA GLY A 81 9.99 -4.49 1.65
C GLY A 81 9.60 -3.57 0.49
N ALA A 82 9.64 -4.04 -0.75
CA ALA A 82 9.26 -3.24 -1.91
C ALA A 82 7.74 -2.98 -1.93
N VAL A 83 7.37 -1.79 -2.38
CA VAL A 83 5.98 -1.33 -2.44
C VAL A 83 5.49 -1.28 -3.88
N SER A 84 4.37 -1.92 -4.18
CA SER A 84 3.68 -1.80 -5.47
C SER A 84 2.29 -1.21 -5.30
N TYR A 85 1.80 -0.46 -6.29
CA TYR A 85 0.49 0.19 -6.25
C TYR A 85 -0.52 -0.53 -7.13
N TRP A 86 -1.75 -0.62 -6.63
CA TRP A 86 -2.81 -1.45 -7.20
C TRP A 86 -4.12 -0.68 -7.34
N PRO A 87 -4.98 -1.06 -8.31
CA PRO A 87 -6.35 -0.55 -8.37
C PRO A 87 -7.11 -0.82 -7.07
N THR A 88 -8.14 -0.03 -6.79
CA THR A 88 -8.98 -0.21 -5.60
C THR A 88 -9.84 -1.46 -5.70
N TYR A 89 -9.29 -2.57 -5.20
CA TYR A 89 -9.95 -3.86 -5.04
C TYR A 89 -9.89 -4.32 -3.59
N PRO A 90 -10.74 -5.30 -3.20
CA PRO A 90 -10.62 -5.99 -1.92
C PRO A 90 -9.20 -6.52 -1.67
N ALA A 91 -8.74 -6.47 -0.42
CA ALA A 91 -7.35 -6.77 -0.06
C ALA A 91 -6.96 -8.23 -0.38
N ASP A 92 -7.88 -9.17 -0.19
CA ASP A 92 -7.74 -10.58 -0.57
C ASP A 92 -7.52 -10.75 -2.07
N LEU A 93 -8.33 -10.08 -2.90
CA LEU A 93 -8.18 -10.11 -4.35
C LEU A 93 -6.84 -9.49 -4.79
N VAL A 94 -6.41 -8.40 -4.16
CA VAL A 94 -5.10 -7.79 -4.44
C VAL A 94 -3.95 -8.73 -4.06
N ALA A 95 -4.04 -9.38 -2.89
CA ALA A 95 -3.04 -10.36 -2.46
C ALA A 95 -2.94 -11.55 -3.42
N ASP A 96 -4.07 -12.07 -3.91
CA ASP A 96 -4.12 -13.17 -4.87
C ASP A 96 -3.51 -12.77 -6.24
N GLN A 97 -3.82 -11.56 -6.72
CA GLN A 97 -3.23 -11.04 -7.95
C GLN A 97 -1.74 -10.79 -7.81
N TYR A 98 -1.31 -10.27 -6.65
CA TYR A 98 0.10 -10.09 -6.32
C TYR A 98 0.86 -11.43 -6.32
N ALA A 99 0.33 -12.43 -5.61
CA ALA A 99 0.94 -13.76 -5.55
C ALA A 99 1.02 -14.41 -6.94
N THR A 100 0.04 -14.16 -7.80
CA THR A 100 0.04 -14.63 -9.19
C THR A 100 1.10 -13.91 -10.03
N ALA A 101 1.20 -12.59 -9.92
CA ALA A 101 2.22 -11.81 -10.62
C ALA A 101 3.65 -12.21 -10.20
N LEU A 102 3.86 -12.48 -8.90
CA LEU A 102 5.13 -12.98 -8.38
C LEU A 102 5.47 -14.35 -8.98
N ARG A 103 4.52 -15.30 -8.99
CA ARG A 103 4.69 -16.64 -9.58
C ARG A 103 5.01 -16.61 -11.06
N ASP A 104 4.37 -15.69 -11.79
CA ASP A 104 4.49 -15.55 -13.24
C ASP A 104 5.74 -14.73 -13.63
N GLY A 105 6.52 -14.21 -12.68
CA GLY A 105 7.70 -13.38 -12.94
C GLY A 105 7.37 -12.00 -13.52
N ARG A 106 6.16 -11.49 -13.24
CA ARG A 106 5.65 -10.20 -13.73
C ARG A 106 5.83 -9.05 -12.73
N LEU A 107 6.35 -9.36 -11.53
CA LEU A 107 6.75 -8.37 -10.54
C LEU A 107 8.17 -7.90 -10.86
N VAL A 108 8.32 -6.61 -11.14
CA VAL A 108 9.60 -5.95 -11.38
C VAL A 108 9.92 -5.12 -10.15
N ILE A 109 10.98 -5.50 -9.43
CA ILE A 109 11.51 -4.67 -8.34
C ILE A 109 12.47 -3.68 -8.98
N GLU A 110 12.13 -2.40 -8.90
CA GLU A 110 12.93 -1.30 -9.42
C GLU A 110 14.14 -1.03 -8.52
N ASP A 111 15.16 -0.40 -9.09
CA ASP A 111 16.35 0.03 -8.33
C ASP A 111 16.13 1.34 -7.56
N GLY A 112 15.02 2.04 -7.84
CA GLY A 112 14.70 3.31 -7.21
C GLY A 112 13.29 3.79 -7.55
N TRP A 113 12.86 4.83 -6.86
CA TRP A 113 11.58 5.49 -7.13
C TRP A 113 11.65 6.28 -8.43
N PRO A 114 10.54 6.37 -9.18
CA PRO A 114 10.47 7.28 -10.32
C PRO A 114 10.80 8.70 -9.83
N ALA A 115 11.49 9.48 -10.65
CA ALA A 115 11.63 10.90 -10.37
C ALA A 115 10.23 11.51 -10.24
N ASP A 116 10.01 12.36 -9.23
CA ASP A 116 8.78 13.13 -9.15
C ASP A 116 8.61 13.86 -10.49
N ASP A 117 7.54 13.56 -11.22
CA ASP A 117 7.20 14.33 -12.41
C ASP A 117 7.13 15.79 -11.97
N GLU A 118 8.07 16.61 -12.44
CA GLU A 118 8.05 18.06 -12.32
C GLU A 118 6.62 18.51 -12.65
N SER A 119 5.86 18.88 -11.63
CA SER A 119 4.55 19.47 -11.84
C SER A 119 4.78 20.65 -12.76
N PRO A 120 4.13 20.73 -13.94
CA PRO A 120 4.38 21.82 -14.87
C PRO A 120 4.09 23.11 -14.11
N SER A 121 5.14 23.92 -13.95
CA SER A 121 5.06 25.24 -13.35
C SER A 121 4.04 26.04 -14.17
N ALA A 122 2.91 26.37 -13.54
CA ALA A 122 1.90 27.23 -14.14
C ALA A 122 2.34 28.70 -14.15
#